data_AF-A0A8J2UGQ9-F1
#
_entry.id   AF-A0A8J2UGQ9-F1
#
_cell.length_a   1.000
_cell.length_b   1.000
_cell.length_c   1.000
_cell.angle_alpha   90.00
_cell.angle_beta   90.00
_cell.angle_gamma   90.00
#
_symmetry.space_group_name_H-M   'P 1'
#
loop_
_entity.id
_entity.type
_entity.pdbx_description
1 polymer ?
#
loop_
_entity_poly.entity_id
_entity_poly.type
_entity_poly.pdbx_seq_one_letter_code
_entity_poly.pdbx_strand_id
1 'polypeptide(L)'
;MEQYLDSFNPTIEEVRRWGYEEDMYFIEQDEDLVLHSAEYISILMELSSDANCPKNMYCLSILTHFSQIQLANRKLSMIEDIYHHVNQYIKTTSIPVEKWKFDFLQLRELIIDPRSITEEQSDAIAFKLTVGDYNHREFKKLRILPSGFIEYLASTSSYKEYFYINPHTSFWKSSRYFPSSDMGLEDL
;
A
#
# COMPACT_ATOMS: atom_id res chain seq x y z
N MET A 1 -24.17 -19.43 -10.73
CA MET A 1 -23.21 -20.56 -10.76
C MET A 1 -21.86 -19.89 -10.66
N GLU A 2 -21.17 -20.08 -9.55
CA GLU A 2 -19.87 -19.43 -9.29
C GLU A 2 -18.88 -19.88 -10.37
N GLN A 3 -18.18 -18.92 -10.97
CA GLN A 3 -17.15 -19.17 -11.97
C GLN A 3 -15.79 -18.92 -11.32
N TYR A 4 -14.83 -19.79 -11.59
CA TYR A 4 -13.50 -19.67 -10.99
C TYR A 4 -12.40 -19.57 -12.04
N LEU A 5 -11.46 -18.66 -11.81
CA LEU A 5 -10.19 -18.61 -12.56
C LEU A 5 -9.18 -19.57 -11.95
N ASP A 6 -8.85 -20.64 -12.69
CA ASP A 6 -7.80 -21.62 -12.36
C ASP A 6 -6.42 -21.16 -12.88
N SER A 7 -6.05 -19.92 -12.57
CA SER A 7 -4.75 -19.37 -13.01
C SER A 7 -4.04 -18.69 -11.84
N PHE A 8 -2.88 -19.25 -11.49
CA PHE A 8 -1.93 -18.68 -10.54
C PHE A 8 -1.28 -17.39 -11.05
N ASN A 9 -1.33 -17.12 -12.36
CA ASN A 9 -0.80 -15.93 -13.01
C ASN A 9 -1.80 -15.49 -14.08
N PRO A 10 -2.91 -14.83 -13.69
CA PRO A 10 -3.91 -14.40 -14.66
C PRO A 10 -3.31 -13.43 -15.67
N THR A 11 -3.71 -13.58 -16.92
CA THR A 11 -3.43 -12.60 -17.96
C THR A 11 -4.21 -11.31 -17.71
N ILE A 12 -3.77 -10.19 -18.28
CA ILE A 12 -4.47 -8.90 -18.16
C ILE A 12 -5.93 -8.98 -18.63
N GLU A 13 -6.23 -9.77 -19.66
CA GLU A 13 -7.60 -9.97 -20.14
C GLU A 13 -8.45 -10.79 -19.16
N GLU A 14 -7.85 -11.78 -18.48
CA GLU A 14 -8.54 -12.55 -17.43
C GLU A 14 -8.84 -11.67 -16.22
N VAL A 15 -7.89 -10.82 -15.80
CA VAL A 15 -8.13 -9.82 -14.74
C VAL A 15 -9.22 -8.84 -15.17
N ARG A 16 -9.21 -8.38 -16.44
CA ARG A 16 -10.28 -7.50 -16.94
C ARG A 16 -11.64 -8.18 -16.86
N ARG A 17 -11.76 -9.42 -17.35
CA ARG A 17 -13.01 -10.20 -17.29
C ARG A 17 -13.48 -10.38 -15.85
N TRP A 18 -12.57 -10.77 -14.97
CA TRP A 18 -12.84 -10.92 -13.54
C TRP A 18 -13.39 -9.62 -12.91
N GLY A 19 -12.86 -8.46 -13.29
CA GLY A 19 -13.33 -7.16 -12.80
C GLY A 19 -14.81 -6.89 -13.08
N TYR A 20 -15.34 -7.40 -14.20
CA TYR A 20 -16.73 -7.18 -14.62
C TYR A 20 -17.70 -8.33 -14.24
N GLU A 21 -17.19 -9.52 -13.94
CA GLU A 21 -18.04 -10.67 -13.59
C GLU A 21 -18.20 -10.79 -12.07
N GLU A 22 -19.32 -10.35 -11.50
CA GLU A 22 -19.54 -10.36 -10.03
C GLU A 22 -19.37 -11.74 -9.39
N ASP A 23 -19.84 -12.79 -10.06
CA ASP A 23 -19.79 -14.19 -9.59
C ASP A 23 -18.47 -14.92 -9.95
N MET A 24 -17.49 -14.20 -10.52
CA MET A 24 -16.17 -14.75 -10.85
C MET A 24 -15.19 -14.50 -9.70
N TYR A 25 -14.64 -15.58 -9.17
CA TYR A 25 -13.65 -15.58 -8.09
C TYR A 25 -12.36 -16.25 -8.55
N PHE A 26 -11.26 -16.01 -7.83
CA PHE A 26 -10.08 -16.85 -7.99
C PHE A 26 -10.26 -18.14 -7.17
N ILE A 27 -9.69 -19.27 -7.63
CA ILE A 27 -9.81 -20.56 -6.92
C ILE A 27 -9.16 -20.51 -5.53
N GLU A 28 -8.16 -19.65 -5.34
CA GLU A 28 -7.37 -19.60 -4.11
C GLU A 28 -7.90 -18.63 -3.07
N GLN A 29 -7.63 -18.94 -1.79
CA GLN A 29 -8.12 -18.21 -0.61
C GLN A 29 -7.57 -16.78 -0.48
N ASP A 30 -6.62 -16.40 -1.32
CA ASP A 30 -5.94 -15.10 -1.31
C ASP A 30 -5.98 -14.44 -2.70
N GLU A 31 -7.20 -14.24 -3.22
CA GLU A 31 -7.51 -13.62 -4.51
C GLU A 31 -6.78 -12.28 -4.75
N ASP A 32 -6.61 -11.47 -3.71
CA ASP A 32 -5.87 -10.21 -3.76
C ASP A 32 -4.35 -10.41 -3.89
N LEU A 33 -3.80 -11.46 -3.27
CA LEU A 33 -2.36 -11.75 -3.33
C LEU A 33 -1.91 -12.15 -4.72
N VAL A 34 -2.77 -12.81 -5.51
CA VAL A 34 -2.48 -13.12 -6.93
C VAL A 34 -2.22 -11.84 -7.73
N LEU A 35 -2.85 -10.74 -7.34
CA LEU A 35 -2.75 -9.45 -8.01
C LEU A 35 -1.71 -8.50 -7.37
N HIS A 36 -0.94 -8.97 -6.38
CA HIS A 36 0.16 -8.23 -5.75
C HIS A 36 1.45 -8.26 -6.62
N SER A 37 1.34 -7.78 -7.86
CA SER A 37 2.44 -7.66 -8.82
C SER A 37 2.38 -6.30 -9.54
N ALA A 38 3.54 -5.76 -9.90
CA ALA A 38 3.64 -4.49 -10.61
C ALA A 38 2.98 -4.55 -12.01
N GLU A 39 2.96 -5.72 -12.65
CA GLU A 39 2.37 -5.91 -13.97
C GLU A 39 0.86 -5.61 -14.00
N TYR A 40 0.18 -5.76 -12.86
CA TYR A 40 -1.26 -5.54 -12.75
C TYR A 40 -1.62 -4.09 -12.42
N ILE A 41 -0.66 -3.21 -12.13
CA ILE A 41 -0.92 -1.83 -11.73
C ILE A 41 -1.78 -1.10 -12.77
N SER A 42 -1.44 -1.21 -14.06
CA SER A 42 -2.17 -0.50 -15.10
C SER A 42 -3.62 -1.00 -15.26
N ILE A 43 -3.87 -2.31 -15.15
CA ILE A 43 -5.23 -2.85 -15.25
C ILE A 43 -6.05 -2.58 -13.97
N LEU A 44 -5.42 -2.61 -12.79
CA LEU A 44 -6.07 -2.22 -11.54
C LEU A 44 -6.48 -0.74 -11.56
N MET A 45 -5.61 0.15 -12.04
CA MET A 45 -5.95 1.57 -12.23
C MET A 45 -7.11 1.76 -13.22
N GLU A 46 -7.15 0.98 -14.30
CA GLU A 46 -8.24 0.98 -15.28
C GLU A 46 -9.57 0.56 -14.64
N LEU A 47 -9.60 -0.61 -14.00
CA LEU A 47 -10.81 -1.15 -13.38
C LEU A 47 -11.30 -0.29 -12.21
N SER A 48 -10.40 0.27 -11.41
CA SER A 48 -10.74 1.22 -10.34
C SER A 48 -11.24 2.57 -10.83
N SER A 49 -10.96 2.92 -12.08
CA SER A 49 -11.41 4.17 -12.68
C SER A 49 -12.75 4.04 -13.42
N ASP A 50 -13.18 2.82 -13.76
CA ASP A 50 -14.45 2.59 -14.42
C ASP A 50 -15.61 2.51 -13.43
N ALA A 51 -16.57 3.43 -13.57
CA ALA A 51 -17.79 3.45 -12.78
C ALA A 51 -18.73 2.27 -13.07
N ASN A 52 -18.58 1.59 -14.22
CA ASN A 52 -19.36 0.42 -14.60
C ASN A 52 -18.72 -0.91 -14.17
N CYS A 53 -17.47 -0.88 -13.68
CA CYS A 53 -16.80 -2.07 -13.15
C CYS A 53 -17.36 -2.37 -11.75
N PRO A 54 -18.07 -3.49 -11.54
CA PRO A 54 -18.66 -3.85 -10.24
C PRO A 54 -17.60 -3.99 -9.14
N LYS A 55 -16.39 -4.43 -9.51
CA LYS A 55 -15.27 -4.62 -8.58
C LYS A 55 -14.34 -3.41 -8.49
N ASN A 56 -14.73 -2.21 -8.96
CA ASN A 56 -13.83 -1.05 -9.02
C ASN A 56 -13.18 -0.69 -7.67
N MET A 57 -13.97 -0.66 -6.59
CA MET A 57 -13.51 -0.37 -5.23
C MET A 57 -12.64 -1.51 -4.68
N TYR A 58 -12.94 -2.76 -5.04
CA TYR A 58 -12.12 -3.89 -4.64
C TYR A 58 -10.75 -3.84 -5.33
N CYS A 59 -10.71 -3.59 -6.65
CA CYS A 59 -9.47 -3.35 -7.40
C CYS A 59 -8.64 -2.23 -6.78
N LEU A 60 -9.29 -1.15 -6.31
CA LEU A 60 -8.62 -0.02 -5.70
C LEU A 60 -8.02 -0.40 -4.34
N SER A 61 -8.71 -1.25 -3.59
CA SER A 61 -8.23 -1.78 -2.32
C SER A 61 -6.97 -2.64 -2.51
N ILE A 62 -6.92 -3.47 -3.56
CA ILE A 62 -5.75 -4.29 -3.92
C ILE A 62 -4.58 -3.37 -4.31
N LEU A 63 -4.83 -2.40 -5.20
CA LEU A 63 -3.84 -1.42 -5.64
C LEU A 63 -3.24 -0.65 -4.45
N THR A 64 -4.10 -0.21 -3.54
CA THR A 64 -3.71 0.52 -2.33
C THR A 64 -2.90 -0.37 -1.40
N HIS A 65 -3.37 -1.59 -1.11
CA HIS A 65 -2.70 -2.52 -0.22
C HIS A 65 -1.32 -2.91 -0.76
N PHE A 66 -1.23 -3.32 -2.02
CA PHE A 66 0.04 -3.74 -2.63
C PHE A 66 1.08 -2.63 -2.56
N SER A 67 0.73 -1.41 -2.99
CA SER A 67 1.63 -0.26 -2.94
C SER A 67 2.00 0.13 -1.50
N GLN A 68 1.05 0.07 -0.56
CA GLN A 68 1.29 0.30 0.87
C GLN A 68 2.34 -0.66 1.44
N ILE A 69 2.26 -1.97 1.13
CA ILE A 69 3.27 -2.95 1.56
C ILE A 69 4.66 -2.56 1.04
N GLN A 70 4.76 -2.21 -0.25
CA GLN A 70 6.07 -1.90 -0.84
C GLN A 70 6.67 -0.63 -0.26
N LEU A 71 5.85 0.40 -0.04
CA LEU A 71 6.26 1.68 0.56
C LEU A 71 6.64 1.53 2.05
N ALA A 72 5.83 0.79 2.83
CA ALA A 72 6.10 0.54 4.25
C ALA A 72 7.43 -0.21 4.46
N ASN A 73 7.72 -1.16 3.58
CA ASN A 73 8.96 -1.94 3.60
C ASN A 73 10.12 -1.32 2.79
N ARG A 74 9.89 -0.14 2.18
CA ARG A 74 10.84 0.57 1.30
C ARG A 74 11.49 -0.35 0.25
N LYS A 75 10.69 -1.22 -0.38
CA LYS A 75 11.15 -2.15 -1.43
C LYS A 75 11.38 -1.40 -2.75
N LEU A 76 12.54 -0.75 -2.87
CA LEU A 76 12.87 0.16 -3.98
C LEU A 76 12.59 -0.41 -5.37
N SER A 77 13.01 -1.64 -5.66
CA SER A 77 12.77 -2.25 -6.99
C SER A 77 11.28 -2.28 -7.34
N MET A 78 10.44 -2.77 -6.42
CA MET A 78 9.00 -2.83 -6.63
C MET A 78 8.36 -1.44 -6.70
N ILE A 79 8.85 -0.48 -5.91
CA ILE A 79 8.37 0.91 -5.96
C ILE A 79 8.67 1.53 -7.33
N GLU A 80 9.86 1.29 -7.90
CA GLU A 80 10.22 1.77 -9.22
C GLU A 80 9.41 1.10 -10.33
N ASP A 81 9.12 -0.19 -10.20
CA ASP A 81 8.26 -0.91 -11.16
C ASP A 81 6.83 -0.33 -11.14
N ILE A 82 6.25 -0.12 -9.95
CA ILE A 82 4.93 0.53 -9.81
C ILE A 82 4.98 1.94 -10.42
N TYR A 83 6.02 2.72 -10.13
CA TYR A 83 6.20 4.06 -10.67
C TYR A 83 6.22 4.08 -12.21
N HIS A 84 6.90 3.12 -12.83
CA HIS A 84 6.92 2.98 -14.28
C HIS A 84 5.50 2.81 -14.86
N HIS A 85 4.71 1.90 -14.29
CA HIS A 85 3.32 1.68 -14.70
C HIS A 85 2.42 2.90 -14.46
N VAL A 86 2.59 3.58 -13.31
CA VAL A 86 1.84 4.80 -12.99
C VAL A 86 2.12 5.94 -13.97
N ASN A 87 3.38 6.11 -14.39
CA ASN A 87 3.78 7.15 -15.32
C ASN A 87 3.36 6.88 -16.77
N GLN A 88 3.29 5.61 -17.17
CA GLN A 88 2.85 5.22 -18.51
C GLN A 88 1.33 5.20 -18.65
N TYR A 89 0.60 5.25 -17.54
CA TYR A 89 -0.86 5.25 -17.56
C TYR A 89 -1.41 6.61 -18.01
N ILE A 90 -1.87 6.68 -19.26
CA ILE A 90 -2.37 7.90 -19.91
C ILE A 90 -3.90 8.02 -19.95
N LYS A 91 -4.64 7.00 -19.49
CA LYS A 91 -6.11 7.02 -19.51
C LYS A 91 -6.64 7.91 -18.38
N THR A 92 -7.88 8.39 -18.54
CA THR A 92 -8.59 9.11 -17.49
C THR A 92 -8.74 8.23 -16.25
N THR A 93 -8.50 8.84 -15.10
CA THR A 93 -8.54 8.23 -13.77
C THR A 93 -9.70 8.77 -12.95
N SER A 94 -10.26 7.95 -12.08
CA SER A 94 -11.24 8.42 -11.10
C SER A 94 -10.56 9.21 -9.98
N ILE A 95 -11.33 10.04 -9.26
CA ILE A 95 -10.79 10.82 -8.11
C ILE A 95 -10.07 9.93 -7.09
N PRO A 96 -10.59 8.75 -6.69
CA PRO A 96 -9.88 7.86 -5.78
C PRO A 96 -8.53 7.36 -6.33
N VAL A 97 -8.44 7.06 -7.63
CA VAL A 97 -7.19 6.62 -8.26
C VAL A 97 -6.18 7.77 -8.36
N GLU A 98 -6.63 9.00 -8.62
CA GLU A 98 -5.76 10.18 -8.59
C GLU A 98 -5.23 10.47 -7.18
N LYS A 99 -6.07 10.34 -6.15
CA LYS A 99 -5.64 10.45 -4.76
C LYS A 99 -4.57 9.40 -4.44
N TRP A 100 -4.84 8.14 -4.77
CA TRP A 100 -3.87 7.05 -4.58
C TRP A 100 -2.54 7.34 -5.30
N LYS A 101 -2.60 7.77 -6.56
CA LYS A 101 -1.42 8.11 -7.37
C LYS A 101 -0.61 9.24 -6.74
N PHE A 102 -1.28 10.32 -6.33
CA PHE A 102 -0.63 11.45 -5.64
C PHE A 102 0.09 10.98 -4.37
N ASP A 103 -0.59 10.18 -3.55
CA ASP A 103 -0.06 9.66 -2.29
C ASP A 103 1.14 8.73 -2.50
N PHE A 104 1.05 7.83 -3.48
CA PHE A 104 2.14 6.93 -3.86
C PHE A 104 3.38 7.72 -4.30
N LEU A 105 3.20 8.73 -5.16
CA LEU A 105 4.29 9.54 -5.69
C LEU A 105 4.99 10.35 -4.60
N GLN A 106 4.23 10.96 -3.69
CA GLN A 106 4.78 11.71 -2.54
C GLN A 106 5.62 10.81 -1.62
N LEU A 107 5.11 9.62 -1.30
CA LEU A 107 5.83 8.67 -0.45
C LEU A 107 7.08 8.13 -1.14
N ARG A 108 6.99 7.82 -2.44
CA ARG A 108 8.16 7.42 -3.25
C ARG A 108 9.23 8.51 -3.24
N GLU A 109 8.85 9.78 -3.42
CA GLU A 109 9.79 10.90 -3.42
C GLU A 109 10.57 10.97 -2.10
N LEU A 110 9.91 10.86 -0.95
CA LEU A 110 10.56 10.81 0.37
C LEU A 110 11.46 9.59 0.57
N ILE A 111 11.24 8.50 -0.16
CA ILE A 111 12.10 7.33 -0.12
C ILE A 111 13.39 7.57 -0.91
N ILE A 112 13.30 8.22 -2.07
CA ILE A 112 14.40 8.44 -3.01
C ILE A 112 15.24 9.66 -2.64
N ASP A 113 14.60 10.71 -2.14
CA ASP A 113 15.22 11.95 -1.69
C ASP A 113 14.83 12.22 -0.23
N PRO A 114 15.51 11.55 0.73
CA PRO A 114 15.20 11.67 2.14
C PRO A 114 15.36 13.11 2.65
N ARG A 115 14.34 13.64 3.34
CA ARG A 115 14.33 15.03 3.83
C ARG A 115 13.56 15.17 5.12
N SER A 116 13.72 16.31 5.78
CA SER A 116 12.93 16.60 6.96
C SER A 116 11.46 16.76 6.62
N ILE A 117 10.62 16.25 7.51
CA ILE A 117 9.16 16.33 7.47
C ILE A 117 8.64 16.79 8.83
N THR A 118 7.44 17.34 8.85
CA THR A 118 6.79 17.73 10.10
C THR A 118 6.29 16.51 10.87
N GLU A 119 5.98 16.73 12.14
CA GLU A 119 5.32 15.72 12.96
C GLU A 119 3.95 15.33 12.40
N GLU A 120 3.18 16.29 11.89
CA GLU A 120 1.89 16.05 11.22
C GLU A 120 2.06 15.18 9.96
N GLN A 121 3.08 15.46 9.15
CA GLN A 121 3.43 14.61 8.01
C GLN A 121 3.81 13.21 8.45
N SER A 122 4.55 13.08 9.56
CA SER A 122 4.92 11.79 10.14
C SER A 122 3.69 10.99 10.58
N ASP A 123 2.73 11.65 11.25
CA ASP A 123 1.46 11.04 11.67
C ASP A 123 0.66 10.56 10.45
N ALA A 124 0.57 11.37 9.39
CA ALA A 124 -0.14 11.02 8.17
C ALA A 124 0.50 9.85 7.42
N ILE A 125 1.84 9.83 7.32
CA ILE A 125 2.60 8.73 6.69
C ILE A 125 2.40 7.44 7.49
N ALA A 126 2.55 7.50 8.81
CA ALA A 126 2.39 6.33 9.67
C ALA A 126 0.97 5.75 9.59
N PHE A 127 -0.06 6.61 9.62
CA PHE A 127 -1.45 6.16 9.45
C PHE A 127 -1.65 5.48 8.09
N LYS A 128 -1.18 6.12 7.01
CA LYS A 128 -1.33 5.61 5.64
C LYS A 128 -0.64 4.27 5.43
N LEU A 129 0.55 4.10 6.00
CA LEU A 129 1.37 2.91 5.80
C LEU A 129 1.01 1.74 6.72
N THR A 130 0.28 1.97 7.82
CA THR A 130 -0.08 0.91 8.78
C THR A 130 -1.56 0.57 8.84
N VAL A 131 -2.44 1.53 8.51
CA VAL A 131 -3.89 1.34 8.51
C VAL A 131 -4.45 1.64 7.13
N GLY A 132 -4.21 2.83 6.60
CA GLY A 132 -4.77 3.26 5.32
C GLY A 132 -6.29 3.41 5.37
N ASP A 133 -6.91 3.58 4.19
CA ASP A 133 -8.34 3.88 4.08
C ASP A 133 -9.25 2.61 4.14
N TYR A 134 -8.67 1.41 4.04
CA TYR A 134 -9.41 0.14 3.87
C TYR A 134 -9.28 -0.85 5.04
N ASN A 135 -8.43 -0.58 6.04
CA ASN A 135 -8.31 -1.45 7.21
C ASN A 135 -8.97 -0.85 8.46
N HIS A 136 -9.58 -1.71 9.29
CA HIS A 136 -10.06 -1.33 10.61
C HIS A 136 -9.06 -1.75 11.68
N ARG A 137 -8.17 -0.82 12.05
CA ARG A 137 -7.17 -1.01 13.10
C ARG A 137 -7.21 0.18 14.06
N GLU A 138 -7.01 -0.08 15.35
CA GLU A 138 -6.67 1.00 16.27
C GLU A 138 -5.31 1.57 15.87
N PHE A 139 -5.19 2.90 15.80
CA PHE A 139 -3.95 3.61 15.49
C PHE A 139 -3.61 4.58 16.61
N LYS A 140 -2.41 4.47 17.18
CA LYS A 140 -1.96 5.30 18.30
C LYS A 140 -0.52 5.73 18.11
N LYS A 141 -0.26 7.02 18.28
CA LYS A 141 1.08 7.54 18.52
C LYS A 141 1.46 7.23 19.97
N LEU A 142 2.59 6.56 20.18
CA LEU A 142 3.00 6.12 21.51
C LEU A 142 3.93 7.13 22.18
N ARG A 143 5.04 7.48 21.52
CA ARG A 143 6.09 8.34 22.07
C ARG A 143 7.08 8.79 20.99
N ILE A 144 7.93 9.74 21.37
CA ILE A 144 9.16 10.10 20.66
C ILE A 144 10.31 9.43 21.40
N LEU A 145 11.16 8.71 20.67
CA LEU A 145 12.32 8.03 21.21
C LEU A 145 13.53 8.98 21.32
N PRO A 146 14.49 8.74 22.23
CA PRO A 146 15.77 9.43 22.30
C PRO A 146 16.51 9.56 20.96
N SER A 147 16.40 8.56 20.08
CA SER A 147 16.97 8.56 18.72
C SER A 147 16.28 9.56 17.75
N GLY A 148 15.19 10.21 18.19
CA GLY A 148 14.39 11.14 17.39
C GLY A 148 13.29 10.47 16.57
N PHE A 149 13.20 9.14 16.56
CA PHE A 149 12.10 8.42 15.93
C PHE A 149 10.78 8.61 16.68
N ILE A 150 9.69 8.76 15.93
CA ILE A 150 8.33 8.71 16.47
C ILE A 150 7.81 7.29 16.32
N GLU A 151 7.33 6.73 17.44
CA GLU A 151 6.78 5.38 17.51
C GLU A 151 5.24 5.41 17.45
N TYR A 152 4.68 4.61 16.55
CA TYR A 152 3.25 4.38 16.36
C TYR A 152 2.91 2.90 16.53
N LEU A 153 1.67 2.63 16.89
CA LEU A 153 1.10 1.29 17.01
C LEU A 153 -0.19 1.22 16.20
N ALA A 154 -0.25 0.28 15.27
CA ALA A 154 -1.47 -0.19 14.63
C ALA A 154 -1.83 -1.57 15.18
N SER A 155 -3.07 -1.77 15.63
CA SER A 155 -3.46 -3.05 16.23
C SER A 155 -4.94 -3.43 16.09
N THR A 156 -5.22 -4.72 16.13
CA THR A 156 -6.53 -5.33 16.35
C THR A 156 -6.45 -6.30 17.54
N SER A 157 -7.50 -7.09 17.79
CA SER A 157 -7.46 -8.17 18.79
C SER A 157 -6.43 -9.27 18.47
N SER A 158 -6.11 -9.49 17.19
CA SER A 158 -5.23 -10.55 16.71
C SER A 158 -3.96 -10.05 16.01
N TYR A 159 -3.82 -8.74 15.82
CA TYR A 159 -2.74 -8.14 15.06
C TYR A 159 -2.10 -6.96 15.81
N LYS A 160 -0.76 -6.84 15.72
CA LYS A 160 -0.01 -5.69 16.20
C LYS A 160 1.14 -5.38 15.24
N GLU A 161 1.31 -4.09 14.94
CA GLU A 161 2.40 -3.56 14.15
C GLU A 161 2.87 -2.24 14.75
N TYR A 162 4.16 -2.17 15.06
CA TYR A 162 4.84 -0.96 15.43
C TYR A 162 5.42 -0.31 14.18
N PHE A 163 5.32 1.01 14.08
CA PHE A 163 5.86 1.79 12.97
C PHE A 163 6.68 2.93 13.53
N TYR A 164 7.88 3.11 12.96
CA TYR A 164 8.87 4.08 13.40
C TYR A 164 9.17 4.99 12.23
N ILE A 165 9.15 6.31 12.44
CA ILE A 165 9.57 7.28 11.43
C ILE A 165 10.44 8.36 12.08
N ASN A 166 11.55 8.67 11.43
CA ASN A 166 12.42 9.77 11.82
C ASN A 166 12.03 11.03 11.03
N PRO A 167 11.48 12.06 11.69
CA PRO A 167 11.02 13.27 11.03
C PRO A 167 12.18 14.10 10.44
N HIS A 168 13.43 13.89 10.85
CA HIS A 168 14.57 14.62 10.29
C HIS A 168 15.05 14.06 8.96
N THR A 169 14.82 12.77 8.70
CA THR A 169 15.36 12.06 7.54
C THR A 169 14.28 11.42 6.65
N SER A 170 13.00 11.50 7.03
CA SER A 170 11.90 10.76 6.39
C SER A 170 12.19 9.26 6.22
N PHE A 171 13.01 8.69 7.09
CA PHE A 171 13.25 7.26 7.14
C PHE A 171 12.22 6.59 8.03
N TRP A 172 11.70 5.44 7.62
CA TRP A 172 10.75 4.66 8.42
C TRP A 172 10.94 3.16 8.28
N LYS A 173 10.38 2.43 9.25
CA LYS A 173 10.38 0.97 9.31
C LYS A 173 9.21 0.46 10.15
N SER A 174 8.72 -0.74 9.85
CA SER A 174 7.74 -1.44 10.68
C SER A 174 8.32 -2.68 11.38
N SER A 175 7.70 -3.09 12.49
CA SER A 175 8.02 -4.29 13.27
C SER A 175 6.76 -4.94 13.83
N ARG A 176 6.62 -6.26 13.67
CA ARG A 176 5.50 -7.04 14.24
C ARG A 176 5.82 -7.77 15.53
N TYR A 177 7.10 -7.87 15.90
CA TYR A 177 7.55 -8.80 16.95
C TYR A 177 7.69 -8.12 18.30
N PHE A 178 8.31 -6.94 18.36
CA PHE A 178 8.52 -6.18 19.60
C PHE A 178 8.65 -4.68 19.29
N PRO A 179 8.36 -3.80 20.27
CA PRO A 179 8.81 -2.43 20.18
C PRO A 179 10.35 -2.44 20.09
N SER A 180 10.91 -1.92 19.01
CA SER A 180 12.36 -1.86 18.81
C SER A 180 12.99 -1.02 19.92
N SER A 181 14.01 -1.55 20.61
CA SER A 181 14.86 -0.71 21.47
C SER A 181 15.64 0.28 20.60
N ASP A 182 15.88 1.51 21.07
CA ASP A 182 16.61 2.56 20.35
C ASP A 182 17.88 2.07 19.64
N MET A 183 18.65 1.18 20.29
CA MET A 183 19.89 0.63 19.72
C MET A 183 19.70 -0.15 18.41
N GLY A 184 18.50 -0.66 18.11
CA GLY A 184 18.21 -1.36 16.85
C GLY A 184 17.73 -0.45 15.71
N LEU A 185 17.56 0.85 15.98
CA LEU A 185 17.18 1.88 15.01
C LEU A 185 18.37 2.74 14.59
N GLU A 186 19.44 2.81 15.39
CA GLU A 186 20.65 3.60 15.13
C GLU A 186 21.71 2.87 14.27
N ASP A 187 21.72 1.52 14.28
CA ASP A 187 22.64 0.70 13.48
C ASP A 187 22.18 0.49 12.01
N LEU A 188 21.24 1.30 11.50
CA LEU A 188 20.61 1.14 10.18
C LEU A 188 20.56 2.42 9.35
#